data_AF-A0A7J8YD97-F1
#
_entry.id   AF-A0A7J8YD97-F1
#
_cell.length_a   1.000
_cell.length_b   1.000
_cell.length_c   1.000
_cell.angle_alpha   90.00
_cell.angle_beta   90.00
_cell.angle_gamma   90.00
#
_symmetry.space_group_name_H-M   'P 1'
#
loop_
_entity.id
_entity.type
_entity.pdbx_description
1 polymer ?
#
loop_
_entity_poly.entity_id
_entity_poly.type
_entity_poly.pdbx_seq_one_letter_code
_entity_poly.pdbx_strand_id
1 'polypeptide(L)'
;MADPSNFSTVSAEDEAEYGFTRKEMYSSNLAGTVNPYDRHLFLRHRSYTDWASRVEEDSLPKLFSSTLKSRKNDIPVKTLLTVIEGEQSDGDVLIFPEMIKY
;
A
#
# COMPACT_ATOMS: atom_id res chain seq x y z
N MET A 1 -1.55 25.61 -37.10
CA MET A 1 -2.76 24.82 -36.82
C MET A 1 -2.46 23.41 -37.28
N ALA A 2 -2.47 22.43 -36.38
CA ALA A 2 -2.32 21.03 -36.77
C ALA A 2 -3.68 20.51 -37.24
N ASP A 3 -3.72 19.89 -38.41
CA ASP A 3 -4.94 19.29 -38.97
C ASP A 3 -5.48 18.19 -38.05
N PRO A 4 -6.75 18.25 -37.61
CA PRO A 4 -7.35 17.28 -36.68
C PRO A 4 -7.73 15.95 -37.35
N SER A 5 -7.42 15.77 -38.63
CA SER A 5 -7.84 14.62 -39.46
C SER A 5 -6.86 13.44 -39.44
N ASN A 6 -5.81 13.47 -38.63
CA ASN A 6 -4.86 12.36 -38.49
C ASN A 6 -4.96 11.64 -37.13
N PHE A 7 -6.18 11.35 -36.68
CA PHE A 7 -6.39 10.25 -35.75
C PHE A 7 -6.50 8.98 -36.58
N SER A 8 -5.34 8.46 -37.01
CA SER A 8 -5.25 7.15 -37.65
C SER A 8 -6.06 6.16 -36.82
N THR A 9 -7.08 5.58 -37.44
CA THR A 9 -7.82 4.46 -36.86
C THR A 9 -6.83 3.32 -36.72
N VAL A 10 -6.33 3.10 -35.50
CA VAL A 10 -5.44 2.00 -35.18
C VAL A 10 -6.25 0.72 -35.42
N SER A 11 -5.76 -0.17 -36.27
CA SER A 11 -6.43 -1.44 -36.54
C SER A 11 -6.45 -2.25 -35.25
N ALA A 12 -7.48 -3.07 -35.01
CA ALA A 12 -7.53 -3.93 -33.81
C ALA A 12 -6.31 -4.87 -33.70
N GLU A 13 -5.70 -5.18 -34.84
CA GLU A 13 -4.46 -5.95 -34.96
C GLU A 13 -3.26 -5.14 -34.41
N ASP A 14 -3.16 -3.86 -34.80
CA ASP A 14 -2.13 -2.94 -34.31
C ASP A 14 -2.34 -2.59 -32.83
N GLU A 15 -3.58 -2.54 -32.33
CA GLU A 15 -3.88 -2.31 -30.91
C GLU A 15 -3.52 -3.53 -30.04
N ALA A 16 -3.61 -4.74 -30.61
CA ALA A 16 -3.17 -5.96 -29.93
C ALA A 16 -1.63 -6.12 -29.94
N GLU A 17 -0.96 -5.67 -31.01
CA GLU A 17 0.51 -5.79 -31.16
C GLU A 17 1.28 -4.63 -30.51
N TYR A 18 0.82 -3.40 -30.72
CA TYR A 18 1.49 -2.16 -30.31
C TYR A 18 0.70 -1.36 -29.25
N GLY A 19 -0.54 -1.75 -28.94
CA GLY A 19 -1.35 -1.10 -27.91
C GLY A 19 -1.13 -1.66 -26.50
N PHE A 20 -1.95 -1.19 -25.57
CA PHE A 20 -1.92 -1.60 -24.16
C PHE A 20 -2.87 -2.75 -23.85
N THR A 21 -3.47 -3.40 -24.86
CA THR A 21 -4.41 -4.51 -24.67
C THR A 21 -3.77 -5.83 -25.06
N ARG A 22 -3.07 -6.46 -24.10
CA ARG A 22 -2.53 -7.81 -24.29
C ARG A 22 -3.45 -8.86 -23.66
N LYS A 23 -3.55 -10.04 -24.27
CA LYS A 23 -4.45 -11.13 -23.82
C LYS A 23 -4.09 -11.65 -22.42
N GLU A 24 -2.83 -11.53 -22.04
CA GLU A 24 -2.31 -11.88 -20.73
C GLU A 24 -2.50 -10.79 -19.66
N MET A 25 -2.90 -9.57 -20.02
CA MET A 25 -3.22 -8.56 -19.01
C MET A 25 -4.38 -9.04 -18.14
N TYR A 26 -4.27 -8.80 -16.83
CA TYR A 26 -5.25 -9.19 -15.81
C TYR A 26 -5.46 -10.71 -15.66
N SER A 27 -4.68 -11.55 -16.34
CA SER A 27 -4.78 -13.01 -16.25
C SER A 27 -4.17 -13.60 -14.97
N SER A 28 -3.20 -12.90 -14.38
CA SER A 28 -2.52 -13.31 -13.15
C SER A 28 -2.24 -12.11 -12.26
N ASN A 29 -2.18 -12.34 -10.95
CA ASN A 29 -1.77 -11.31 -10.01
C ASN A 29 -0.30 -10.97 -10.21
N LEU A 30 -0.01 -9.68 -10.34
CA LEU A 30 1.36 -9.19 -10.41
C LEU A 30 2.07 -9.46 -9.08
N ALA A 31 3.37 -9.77 -9.13
CA ALA A 31 4.17 -9.88 -7.93
C ALA A 31 4.11 -8.55 -7.14
N GLY A 32 3.81 -8.63 -5.84
CA GLY A 32 3.59 -7.45 -5.00
C GLY A 32 2.19 -6.85 -5.05
N THR A 33 1.21 -7.51 -5.70
CA THR A 33 -0.21 -7.13 -5.58
C THR A 33 -0.63 -7.26 -4.12
N VAL A 34 -0.88 -6.12 -3.48
CA VAL A 34 -1.36 -6.06 -2.10
C VAL A 34 -2.83 -6.48 -2.09
N ASN A 35 -3.21 -7.36 -1.17
CA ASN A 35 -4.62 -7.73 -1.01
C ASN A 35 -5.45 -6.47 -0.73
N PRO A 36 -6.68 -6.36 -1.25
CA PRO A 36 -7.56 -5.27 -0.89
C PRO A 36 -7.81 -5.32 0.63
N TYR A 37 -7.39 -4.26 1.30
CA TYR A 37 -7.75 -3.96 2.68
C TYR A 37 -8.53 -2.66 2.67
N ASP A 38 -9.56 -2.60 3.50
CA ASP A 38 -10.41 -1.41 3.61
C ASP A 38 -9.66 -0.27 4.30
N ARG A 39 -8.74 -0.62 5.22
CA ARG A 39 -7.94 0.33 5.99
C ARG A 39 -6.48 -0.11 6.06
N HIS A 40 -5.57 0.80 5.74
CA HIS A 40 -4.14 0.63 5.97
C HIS A 40 -3.68 1.53 7.10
N LEU A 41 -3.01 0.94 8.09
CA LEU A 41 -2.38 1.63 9.21
C LEU A 41 -0.86 1.51 9.05
N PHE A 42 -0.19 2.66 8.91
CA PHE A 42 1.26 2.71 8.90
C PHE A 42 1.75 3.28 10.22
N LEU A 43 2.41 2.46 11.02
CA LEU A 43 3.12 2.91 12.23
C LEU A 43 4.53 3.32 11.81
N ARG A 44 4.86 4.60 11.97
CA ARG A 44 6.25 5.07 11.87
C ARG A 44 6.98 4.66 13.13
N HIS A 45 7.99 3.84 12.94
CA HIS A 45 8.91 3.44 13.97
C HIS A 45 10.33 3.85 13.57
N ARG A 46 11.23 3.95 14.55
CA ARG A 46 12.60 4.43 14.42
C ARG A 46 13.35 3.94 13.18
N SER A 47 14.46 4.59 12.88
CA SER A 47 15.41 4.13 11.86
C SER A 47 15.92 2.72 12.18
N TYR A 48 16.29 1.96 11.14
CA TYR A 48 16.93 0.65 11.29
C TYR A 48 18.21 0.72 12.15
N THR A 49 18.80 1.91 12.28
CA THR A 49 19.98 2.18 13.11
C THR A 49 19.68 2.14 14.61
N ASP A 50 18.43 2.41 15.01
CA ASP A 50 18.00 2.57 16.40
C ASP A 50 17.10 1.42 16.88
N TRP A 51 16.84 0.44 16.02
CA TRP A 51 16.11 -0.77 16.40
C TRP A 51 16.93 -1.56 17.41
N ALA A 52 16.25 -2.15 18.38
CA ALA A 52 16.89 -3.11 19.24
C ALA A 52 17.45 -4.26 18.39
N SER A 53 18.56 -4.86 18.84
CA SER A 53 19.18 -6.01 18.16
C SER A 53 18.19 -7.15 17.89
N ARG A 54 17.08 -7.18 18.64
CA ARG A 54 15.92 -8.03 18.43
C ARG A 54 14.65 -7.17 18.42
N VAL A 55 13.89 -7.21 17.33
CA VAL A 55 12.57 -6.56 17.21
C VAL A 55 11.60 -6.97 18.33
N GLU A 56 11.78 -8.14 18.94
CA GLU A 56 11.00 -8.62 20.10
C GLU A 56 11.20 -7.78 21.38
N GLU A 57 12.33 -7.09 21.50
CA GLU A 57 12.67 -6.20 22.61
C GLU A 57 12.08 -4.79 22.40
N ASP A 58 11.77 -4.44 21.15
CA ASP A 58 11.10 -3.18 20.82
C ASP A 58 9.60 -3.28 21.14
N SER A 59 9.22 -2.57 22.20
CA SER A 59 7.89 -2.68 22.79
C SER A 59 6.81 -2.01 21.95
N LEU A 60 7.12 -0.97 21.17
CA LEU A 60 6.10 -0.15 20.51
C LEU A 60 5.33 -0.91 19.40
N PRO A 61 5.98 -1.51 18.37
CA PRO A 61 5.26 -2.27 17.35
C PRO A 61 4.47 -3.44 17.96
N LYS A 62 5.04 -4.10 18.96
CA LYS A 62 4.43 -5.23 19.66
C LYS A 62 3.21 -4.81 20.49
N LEU A 63 3.32 -3.72 21.26
CA LEU A 63 2.24 -3.18 22.09
C LEU A 63 1.10 -2.62 21.22
N PHE A 64 1.44 -1.94 20.13
CA PHE A 64 0.43 -1.40 19.22
C PHE A 64 -0.32 -2.52 18.50
N SER A 65 0.39 -3.54 18.00
CA SER A 65 -0.24 -4.69 17.36
C SER A 65 -1.10 -5.51 18.33
N SER A 66 -0.68 -5.69 19.59
CA SER A 66 -1.47 -6.40 20.60
C SER A 66 -2.73 -5.63 20.97
N THR A 67 -2.64 -4.31 21.07
CA THR A 67 -3.78 -3.41 21.36
C THR A 67 -4.78 -3.38 20.20
N LEU A 68 -4.31 -3.37 18.95
CA LEU A 68 -5.19 -3.49 17.78
C LEU A 68 -5.89 -4.84 17.73
N LYS A 69 -5.19 -5.92 18.06
CA LYS A 69 -5.77 -7.27 18.11
C LYS A 69 -6.83 -7.41 19.22
N SER A 70 -6.62 -6.78 20.38
CA SER A 70 -7.62 -6.82 21.47
C SER A 70 -8.88 -6.04 21.13
N ARG A 71 -8.75 -4.94 20.37
CA ARG A 71 -9.87 -4.10 19.90
C ARG A 71 -10.40 -4.47 18.52
N LYS A 72 -10.05 -5.65 17.99
CA LYS A 72 -10.48 -6.07 16.64
C LYS A 72 -12.01 -6.05 16.45
N ASN A 73 -12.77 -6.26 17.52
CA ASN A 73 -14.24 -6.28 17.47
C ASN A 73 -14.84 -4.86 17.36
N ASP A 74 -14.08 -3.83 17.76
CA ASP A 74 -14.48 -2.44 17.68
C ASP A 74 -14.14 -1.81 16.32
N ILE A 75 -13.31 -2.50 15.51
CA ILE A 75 -12.87 -2.05 14.19
C ILE A 75 -13.76 -2.73 13.14
N PRO A 76 -14.69 -2.00 12.49
CA PRO A 76 -15.68 -2.59 11.60
C PRO A 76 -15.11 -3.04 10.24
N VAL A 77 -13.87 -2.68 9.93
CA VAL A 77 -13.26 -2.82 8.60
C VAL A 77 -11.96 -3.63 8.66
N LYS A 78 -11.66 -4.37 7.58
CA LYS A 78 -10.45 -5.19 7.53
C LYS A 78 -9.22 -4.27 7.49
N THR A 79 -8.44 -4.30 8.56
CA THR A 79 -7.33 -3.36 8.77
C THR A 79 -5.99 -4.06 8.67
N LEU A 80 -5.08 -3.53 7.85
CA LEU A 80 -3.69 -3.97 7.74
C LEU A 80 -2.78 -3.02 8.52
N LEU A 81 -2.02 -3.55 9.47
CA LEU A 81 -0.94 -2.81 10.12
C LEU A 81 0.38 -3.06 9.39
N THR A 82 1.09 -2.00 9.05
CA THR A 82 2.43 -2.02 8.47
C THR A 82 3.34 -1.13 9.28
N VAL A 83 4.52 -1.62 9.65
CA VAL A 83 5.54 -0.82 10.33
C VAL A 83 6.47 -0.26 9.26
N ILE A 84 6.68 1.05 9.28
CA ILE A 84 7.56 1.75 8.35
C ILE A 84 8.60 2.53 9.13
N GLU A 85 9.74 2.75 8.50
CA GLU A 85 10.80 3.58 9.03
C GLU A 85 10.39 5.06 9.04
N GLY A 86 10.71 5.78 10.12
CA GLY A 86 10.47 7.20 10.28
C GLY A 86 11.71 7.94 10.78
N GLU A 87 12.18 8.92 10.02
CA GLU A 87 13.39 9.69 10.34
C GLU A 87 13.16 10.78 11.40
N GLN A 88 11.94 11.33 11.48
CA GLN A 88 11.65 12.55 12.26
C GLN A 88 10.64 12.34 13.40
N SER A 89 9.88 11.25 13.38
CA SER A 89 8.74 11.04 14.26
C SER A 89 8.56 9.55 14.59
N ASP A 90 8.81 9.17 15.84
CA ASP A 90 8.62 7.80 16.34
C ASP A 90 7.23 7.71 16.99
N GLY A 91 6.38 6.81 16.48
CA GLY A 91 5.02 6.59 16.97
C GLY A 91 3.90 7.26 16.18
N ASP A 92 4.21 8.02 15.13
CA ASP A 92 3.19 8.56 14.23
C ASP A 92 2.42 7.43 13.55
N VAL A 93 1.10 7.56 13.49
CA VAL A 93 0.23 6.58 12.81
C VAL A 93 -0.46 7.25 11.64
N LEU A 94 -0.22 6.73 10.43
CA LEU A 94 -0.89 7.16 9.21
C LEU A 94 -2.02 6.20 8.87
N ILE A 95 -3.21 6.73 8.62
CA ILE A 95 -4.42 5.96 8.33
C ILE A 95 -4.89 6.26 6.91
N PHE A 96 -5.04 5.23 6.10
CA PHE A 96 -5.59 5.31 4.75
C PHE A 96 -6.86 4.44 4.64
N PRO A 97 -7.86 4.86 3.84
CA PRO A 97 -7.84 6.00 2.90
C PRO A 97 -8.15 7.37 3.51
N GLU A 98 -8.41 7.47 4.82
CA GLU A 98 -8.83 8.73 5.44
C GLU A 98 -7.75 9.82 5.50
N MET A 99 -6.49 9.47 5.19
CA MET A 99 -5.33 10.36 5.20
C MET A 99 -5.14 11.09 6.54
N ILE A 100 -5.44 10.41 7.63
CA ILE A 100 -5.31 10.94 9.00
C ILE A 100 -3.93 10.59 9.53
N LYS A 101 -3.32 11.56 10.22
CA LYS A 101 -2.10 11.39 11.00
C LYS A 101 -2.40 11.61 12.48
N TYR A 102 -2.01 10.65 13.30
CA TYR A 102 -1.92 10.78 14.76
C TYR A 102 -0.48 10.82 15.22
#